data_AF-A0A9J7NAG2-F1
#
_entry.id   AF-A0A9J7NAG2-F1
#
_cell.length_a   1.000
_cell.length_b   1.000
_cell.length_c   1.000
_cell.angle_alpha   90.00
_cell.angle_beta   90.00
_cell.angle_gamma   90.00
#
_symmetry.space_group_name_H-M   'P 1'
#
loop_
_entity.id
_entity.type
_entity.pdbx_description
1 polymer ?
#
loop_
_entity_poly.entity_id
_entity_poly.type
_entity_poly.pdbx_seq_one_letter_code
_entity_poly.pdbx_strand_id
1 'polypeptide(L)'
;MSADNELTAKLQRRLNINEGDEEPSPHSNVFNPYTEFKEFSRKQIKDYEKMFKTYDVDKNNLIDLPELKLMMEKLGAPQTHLGLKNMIKEVDEDNDGAISLREFLLIFRKAAAGELHEDSGLGQLAELAEIDVDKEGVKGARDFFSAKIEEQSKGAKFEAEIKAELEEKKREAEERKIRRQAFKEKQAAFMSA
;
A
#
# COMPACT_ATOMS: atom_id res chain seq x y z
N MET A 1 -15.90 -45.20 17.84
CA MET A 1 -16.88 -44.73 16.84
C MET A 1 -16.51 -45.40 15.52
N SER A 2 -17.46 -46.05 14.83
CA SER A 2 -17.18 -46.89 13.65
C SER A 2 -16.85 -46.04 12.43
N ALA A 3 -15.85 -46.46 11.63
CA ALA A 3 -15.47 -45.81 10.37
C ALA A 3 -16.64 -45.67 9.39
N ASP A 4 -17.67 -46.51 9.51
CA ASP A 4 -18.89 -46.47 8.72
C ASP A 4 -19.67 -45.15 8.89
N ASN A 5 -19.66 -44.55 10.09
CA ASN A 5 -20.36 -43.29 10.33
C ASN A 5 -19.69 -42.11 9.61
N GLU A 6 -18.36 -42.12 9.52
CA GLU A 6 -17.60 -41.04 8.88
C GLU A 6 -17.73 -41.08 7.36
N LEU A 7 -17.70 -42.29 6.78
CA LEU A 7 -17.95 -42.51 5.35
C LEU A 7 -19.39 -42.14 4.95
N THR A 8 -20.36 -42.53 5.78
CA THR A 8 -21.78 -42.20 5.55
C THR A 8 -22.01 -40.68 5.58
N ALA A 9 -21.42 -39.98 6.56
CA ALA A 9 -21.51 -38.52 6.65
C ALA A 9 -20.86 -37.81 5.44
N LYS A 10 -19.70 -38.31 4.97
CA LYS A 10 -19.03 -37.77 3.77
C LYS A 10 -19.84 -37.99 2.49
N LEU A 11 -20.51 -39.14 2.37
CA LEU A 11 -21.39 -39.45 1.23
C LEU A 11 -22.66 -38.59 1.23
N GLN A 12 -23.31 -38.43 2.37
CA GLN A 12 -24.48 -37.56 2.49
C GLN A 12 -24.14 -36.12 2.14
N ARG A 13 -23.04 -35.58 2.67
CA ARG A 13 -22.57 -34.24 2.33
C ARG A 13 -22.31 -34.05 0.83
N ARG A 14 -21.68 -35.05 0.18
CA ARG A 14 -21.45 -35.03 -1.28
C ARG A 14 -22.76 -35.02 -2.08
N LEU A 15 -23.79 -35.74 -1.62
CA LEU A 15 -25.10 -35.77 -2.27
C LEU A 15 -25.80 -34.42 -2.13
N ASN A 16 -25.81 -33.83 -0.93
CA ASN A 16 -26.40 -32.51 -0.68
C ASN A 16 -25.76 -31.42 -1.56
N ILE A 17 -24.44 -31.49 -1.79
CA ILE A 17 -23.74 -30.57 -2.71
C ILE A 17 -24.20 -30.74 -4.15
N ASN A 18 -24.43 -31.97 -4.60
CA ASN A 18 -24.90 -32.23 -5.97
C ASN A 18 -26.37 -31.85 -6.18
N GLU A 19 -27.18 -31.93 -5.13
CA GLU A 19 -28.61 -31.57 -5.16
C GLU A 19 -28.83 -30.05 -4.96
N GLY A 20 -27.78 -29.30 -4.57
CA GLY A 20 -27.80 -27.85 -4.38
C GLY A 20 -28.32 -27.41 -3.01
N ASP A 21 -28.50 -28.35 -2.08
CA ASP A 21 -28.98 -28.10 -0.71
C ASP A 21 -27.84 -27.68 0.24
N GLU A 22 -26.58 -27.90 -0.16
CA GLU A 22 -25.39 -27.51 0.59
C GLU A 22 -24.34 -26.94 -0.37
N GLU A 23 -23.92 -25.69 -0.19
CA GLU A 23 -22.88 -25.11 -1.05
C GLU A 23 -21.55 -25.85 -0.84
N PRO A 24 -20.79 -26.18 -1.90
CA PRO A 24 -19.45 -26.72 -1.74
C PRO A 24 -18.66 -25.76 -0.85
N SER A 25 -18.09 -26.28 0.23
CA SER A 25 -17.23 -25.46 1.06
C SER A 25 -16.16 -24.80 0.17
N PRO A 26 -16.03 -23.47 0.18
CA PRO A 26 -15.12 -22.74 -0.72
C PRO A 26 -13.65 -23.16 -0.57
N HIS A 27 -13.36 -23.92 0.48
CA HIS A 27 -12.04 -24.42 0.85
C HIS A 27 -11.54 -25.63 0.03
N SER A 28 -12.23 -26.06 -1.03
CA SER A 28 -11.70 -27.12 -1.91
C SER A 28 -10.69 -26.64 -2.96
N ASN A 29 -10.44 -25.33 -3.07
CA ASN A 29 -9.22 -24.85 -3.69
C ASN A 29 -8.11 -24.95 -2.66
N VAL A 30 -7.15 -25.85 -2.90
CA VAL A 30 -5.93 -25.94 -2.09
C VAL A 30 -5.23 -24.59 -2.19
N PHE A 31 -5.41 -23.75 -1.16
CA PHE A 31 -4.76 -22.44 -1.09
C PHE A 31 -3.26 -22.64 -1.13
N ASN A 32 -2.62 -22.06 -2.14
CA ASN A 32 -1.18 -22.05 -2.28
C ASN A 32 -0.69 -20.60 -2.36
N PRO A 33 -0.16 -20.04 -1.25
CA PRO A 33 0.21 -18.63 -1.20
C PRO A 33 1.29 -18.29 -2.22
N TYR A 34 2.16 -19.23 -2.58
CA TYR A 34 3.26 -19.02 -3.52
C TYR A 34 2.81 -18.88 -4.98
N THR A 35 1.62 -19.37 -5.31
CA THR A 35 1.06 -19.26 -6.67
C THR A 35 0.09 -18.11 -6.82
N GLU A 36 -0.59 -17.74 -5.73
CA GLU A 36 -1.57 -16.65 -5.72
C GLU A 36 -0.92 -15.27 -5.51
N PHE A 37 0.07 -15.18 -4.62
CA PHE A 37 0.79 -13.94 -4.31
C PHE A 37 2.21 -13.95 -4.92
N LYS A 38 2.28 -13.85 -6.24
CA LYS A 38 3.56 -13.90 -7.01
C LYS A 38 4.42 -12.66 -6.82
N GLU A 39 3.81 -11.57 -6.39
CA GLU A 39 4.43 -10.30 -6.04
C GLU A 39 5.33 -10.42 -4.80
N PHE A 40 5.11 -11.43 -3.95
CA PHE A 40 5.92 -11.68 -2.78
C PHE A 40 6.94 -12.79 -3.03
N SER A 41 8.16 -12.56 -2.56
CA SER A 41 9.16 -13.62 -2.53
C SER A 41 8.73 -14.72 -1.55
N ARG A 42 9.24 -15.94 -1.77
CA ARG A 42 9.02 -17.07 -0.83
C ARG A 42 9.47 -16.75 0.60
N LYS A 43 10.47 -15.87 0.75
CA LYS A 43 10.96 -15.42 2.05
C LYS A 43 9.92 -14.52 2.74
N GLN A 44 9.41 -13.51 2.04
CA GLN A 44 8.36 -12.63 2.54
C GLN A 44 7.11 -13.42 2.93
N ILE A 45 6.64 -14.35 2.09
CA ILE A 45 5.48 -15.20 2.41
C ILE A 45 5.70 -15.98 3.72
N LYS A 46 6.90 -16.54 3.92
CA LYS A 46 7.24 -17.24 5.17
C LYS A 46 7.30 -16.32 6.38
N ASP A 47 7.79 -15.10 6.20
CA ASP A 47 7.88 -14.11 7.28
C ASP A 47 6.47 -13.63 7.68
N TYR A 48 5.58 -13.39 6.72
CA TYR A 48 4.17 -13.10 6.98
C TYR A 48 3.46 -14.27 7.66
N GLU A 49 3.70 -15.51 7.21
CA GLU A 49 3.16 -16.71 7.88
C GLU A 49 3.65 -16.83 9.32
N LYS A 50 4.93 -16.53 9.58
CA LYS A 50 5.48 -16.52 10.93
C LYS A 50 4.85 -15.42 11.79
N MET A 51 4.61 -14.26 11.19
CA MET A 51 3.99 -13.15 11.89
C MET A 51 2.55 -13.49 12.28
N PHE A 52 1.77 -13.99 11.33
CA PHE A 52 0.42 -14.50 11.54
C PHE A 52 0.35 -15.48 12.72
N LYS A 53 1.21 -16.52 12.71
CA LYS A 53 1.28 -17.54 13.78
C LYS A 53 1.74 -17.02 15.14
N THR A 54 2.32 -15.82 15.20
CA THR A 54 2.75 -15.21 16.47
C THR A 54 1.57 -14.56 17.21
N TYR A 55 0.55 -14.15 16.47
CA TYR A 55 -0.62 -13.45 17.01
C TYR A 55 -1.86 -14.34 17.07
N ASP A 56 -1.92 -15.41 16.26
CA ASP A 56 -2.85 -16.53 16.41
C ASP A 56 -2.53 -17.28 17.73
N VAL A 57 -3.29 -17.00 18.78
CA VAL A 57 -3.05 -17.53 20.13
C VAL A 57 -3.66 -18.92 20.28
N ASP A 58 -4.85 -19.13 19.73
CA ASP A 58 -5.60 -20.37 19.85
C ASP A 58 -5.21 -21.42 18.79
N LYS A 59 -4.39 -21.04 17.80
CA LYS A 59 -3.87 -21.86 16.70
C LYS A 59 -4.96 -22.37 15.77
N ASN A 60 -6.04 -21.61 15.62
CA ASN A 60 -7.13 -21.93 14.71
C ASN A 60 -6.79 -21.58 13.23
N ASN A 61 -5.64 -20.95 12.97
CA ASN A 61 -5.20 -20.42 11.67
C ASN A 61 -6.07 -19.28 11.12
N LEU A 62 -6.72 -18.55 12.01
CA LEU A 62 -7.50 -17.34 11.79
C LEU A 62 -7.01 -16.30 12.80
N ILE A 63 -7.19 -15.02 12.50
CA ILE A 63 -6.98 -13.93 13.46
C ILE A 63 -8.33 -13.30 13.71
N ASP A 64 -8.83 -13.44 14.92
CA ASP A 64 -10.09 -12.83 15.33
C ASP A 64 -9.90 -11.36 15.75
N LEU A 65 -11.00 -10.67 16.06
CA LEU A 65 -10.96 -9.26 16.48
C LEU A 65 -10.09 -9.01 17.73
N PRO A 66 -10.19 -9.77 18.84
CA PRO A 66 -9.31 -9.56 19.99
C PRO A 66 -7.84 -9.88 19.70
N GLU A 67 -7.52 -10.85 18.85
CA GLU A 67 -6.15 -11.14 18.42
C GLU A 67 -5.58 -10.02 17.55
N LEU A 68 -6.37 -9.51 16.59
CA LEU A 68 -6.01 -8.34 15.80
C LEU A 68 -5.78 -7.11 16.68
N LYS A 69 -6.61 -6.93 17.72
CA LYS A 69 -6.41 -5.87 18.70
C LYS A 69 -5.06 -6.00 19.40
N LEU A 70 -4.74 -7.19 19.91
CA LEU A 70 -3.47 -7.46 20.59
C LEU A 70 -2.28 -7.24 19.65
N MET A 71 -2.43 -7.61 18.37
CA MET A 71 -1.43 -7.38 17.35
C MET A 71 -1.14 -5.88 17.16
N MET A 72 -2.19 -5.07 16.97
CA MET A 72 -2.05 -3.63 16.80
C MET A 72 -1.48 -2.93 18.04
N GLU A 73 -1.83 -3.40 19.24
CA GLU A 73 -1.24 -2.91 20.50
C GLU A 73 0.25 -3.24 20.59
N LYS A 74 0.67 -4.46 20.21
CA LYS A 74 2.08 -4.87 20.20
C LYS A 74 2.92 -4.17 19.16
N LEU A 75 2.32 -3.81 18.02
CA LEU A 75 2.97 -3.01 16.97
C LEU A 75 3.07 -1.52 17.33
N GLY A 76 2.42 -1.07 18.41
CA GLY A 76 2.49 0.32 18.88
C GLY A 76 1.49 1.27 18.21
N ALA A 77 0.51 0.75 17.46
CA ALA A 77 -0.53 1.52 16.78
C ALA A 77 -1.93 1.03 17.19
N PRO A 78 -2.36 1.24 18.44
CA PRO A 78 -3.67 0.77 18.91
C PRO A 78 -4.81 1.40 18.10
N GLN A 79 -5.73 0.55 17.64
CA GLN A 79 -6.91 0.97 16.89
C GLN A 79 -8.19 0.92 17.74
N THR A 80 -9.19 1.70 17.36
CA THR A 80 -10.51 1.61 18.00
C THR A 80 -11.21 0.30 17.62
N HIS A 81 -12.16 -0.17 18.45
CA HIS A 81 -12.93 -1.38 18.14
C HIS A 81 -13.64 -1.29 16.77
N LEU A 82 -14.18 -0.11 16.43
CA LEU A 82 -14.79 0.12 15.12
C LEU A 82 -13.76 0.10 13.99
N GLY A 83 -12.57 0.67 14.22
CA GLY A 83 -11.45 0.61 13.29
C GLY A 83 -11.02 -0.82 12.98
N LEU A 84 -10.83 -1.64 14.02
CA LEU A 84 -10.48 -3.06 13.87
C LEU A 84 -11.54 -3.84 13.08
N LYS A 85 -12.83 -3.59 13.36
CA LYS A 85 -13.92 -4.22 12.62
C LYS A 85 -13.92 -3.81 11.15
N ASN A 86 -13.62 -2.56 10.85
CA ASN A 86 -13.50 -2.08 9.48
C ASN A 86 -12.29 -2.69 8.77
N MET A 87 -11.15 -2.85 9.48
CA MET A 87 -9.96 -3.50 8.95
C MET A 87 -10.23 -4.94 8.53
N ILE A 88 -10.90 -5.72 9.40
CA ILE A 88 -11.31 -7.10 9.07
C ILE A 88 -12.21 -7.08 7.83
N LYS A 89 -13.28 -6.27 7.87
CA LYS A 89 -14.28 -6.20 6.79
C LYS A 89 -13.69 -5.82 5.42
N GLU A 90 -12.56 -5.11 5.38
CA GLU A 90 -11.93 -4.69 4.13
C GLU A 90 -11.20 -5.83 3.40
N VAL A 91 -10.78 -6.87 4.14
CA VAL A 91 -10.04 -8.01 3.59
C VAL A 91 -10.74 -9.36 3.75
N ASP A 92 -11.76 -9.42 4.59
CA ASP A 92 -12.65 -10.56 4.81
C ASP A 92 -13.49 -10.83 3.54
N GLU A 93 -13.03 -11.75 2.70
CA GLU A 93 -13.67 -12.11 1.43
C GLU A 93 -14.76 -13.16 1.63
N ASP A 94 -14.61 -14.04 2.62
CA ASP A 94 -15.56 -15.11 2.90
C ASP A 94 -16.63 -14.76 3.97
N ASN A 95 -16.51 -13.58 4.59
CA ASN A 95 -17.41 -13.02 5.60
C ASN A 95 -17.50 -13.87 6.87
N ASP A 96 -16.40 -14.55 7.25
CA ASP A 96 -16.33 -15.33 8.48
C ASP A 96 -16.11 -14.45 9.73
N GLY A 97 -15.77 -13.17 9.54
CA GLY A 97 -15.53 -12.19 10.60
C GLY A 97 -14.18 -12.34 11.29
N ALA A 98 -13.27 -13.13 10.72
CA ALA A 98 -11.89 -13.29 11.10
C ALA A 98 -10.99 -13.00 9.89
N ILE A 99 -9.67 -13.14 10.07
CA ILE A 99 -8.70 -12.97 8.99
C ILE A 99 -7.95 -14.29 8.83
N SER A 100 -8.15 -14.96 7.71
CA SER A 100 -7.36 -16.12 7.30
C SER A 100 -5.96 -15.73 6.84
N LEU A 101 -5.03 -16.69 6.74
CA LEU A 101 -3.68 -16.43 6.23
C LEU A 101 -3.70 -15.81 4.81
N ARG A 102 -4.67 -16.19 3.97
CA ARG A 102 -4.83 -15.64 2.62
C ARG A 102 -5.19 -14.17 2.66
N GLU A 103 -6.15 -13.80 3.51
CA GLU A 103 -6.61 -12.42 3.66
C GLU A 103 -5.57 -11.56 4.38
N PHE A 104 -4.81 -12.16 5.30
CA PHE A 104 -3.65 -11.51 5.90
C PHE A 104 -2.62 -11.10 4.84
N LEU A 105 -2.31 -11.97 3.88
CA LEU A 105 -1.44 -11.64 2.73
C LEU A 105 -2.08 -10.59 1.81
N LEU A 106 -3.41 -10.57 1.68
CA LEU A 106 -4.14 -9.57 0.91
C LEU A 106 -3.95 -8.16 1.47
N ILE A 107 -3.84 -7.99 2.79
CA ILE A 107 -3.52 -6.69 3.43
C ILE A 107 -2.20 -6.14 2.87
N PHE A 108 -1.14 -6.95 2.89
CA PHE A 108 0.17 -6.53 2.38
C PHE A 108 0.16 -6.28 0.88
N ARG A 109 -0.67 -7.02 0.13
CA ARG A 109 -0.81 -6.81 -1.32
C ARG A 109 -1.46 -5.45 -1.60
N LYS A 110 -2.54 -5.13 -0.90
CA LYS A 110 -3.22 -3.83 -1.02
C LYS A 110 -2.29 -2.68 -0.61
N ALA A 111 -1.48 -2.88 0.43
CA ALA A 111 -0.44 -1.94 0.85
C ALA A 111 0.61 -1.74 -0.26
N ALA A 112 1.15 -2.83 -0.82
CA ALA A 112 2.15 -2.78 -1.89
C ALA A 112 1.62 -2.18 -3.20
N ALA A 113 0.32 -2.32 -3.46
CA ALA A 113 -0.38 -1.71 -4.60
C ALA A 113 -0.69 -0.21 -4.39
N GLY A 114 -0.53 0.32 -3.17
CA GLY A 114 -0.92 1.69 -2.83
C GLY A 114 -2.44 1.90 -2.79
N GLU A 115 -3.21 0.83 -2.61
CA GLU A 115 -4.69 0.89 -2.52
C GLU A 115 -5.19 1.27 -1.13
N LEU A 116 -4.32 1.18 -0.12
CA LEU A 116 -4.64 1.55 1.27
C LEU A 116 -4.30 3.01 1.53
N HIS A 117 -5.17 3.70 2.26
CA HIS A 117 -4.89 5.04 2.75
C HIS A 117 -3.77 4.99 3.80
N GLU A 118 -2.80 5.92 3.74
CA GLU A 118 -1.63 5.93 4.64
C GLU A 118 -2.04 5.98 6.12
N ASP A 119 -3.07 6.78 6.44
CA ASP A 119 -3.60 6.87 7.81
C ASP A 119 -4.56 5.72 8.21
N SER A 120 -4.80 4.74 7.34
CA SER A 120 -5.70 3.62 7.66
C SER A 120 -5.03 2.62 8.62
N GLY A 121 -5.84 1.94 9.43
CA GLY A 121 -5.35 0.90 10.33
C GLY A 121 -4.63 -0.23 9.58
N LEU A 122 -5.06 -0.59 8.37
CA LEU A 122 -4.38 -1.57 7.52
C LEU A 122 -3.06 -1.03 6.95
N GLY A 123 -2.99 0.26 6.61
CA GLY A 123 -1.74 0.92 6.20
C GLY A 123 -0.70 0.92 7.31
N GLN A 124 -1.09 1.33 8.52
CA GLN A 124 -0.22 1.29 9.71
C GLN A 124 0.22 -0.13 10.06
N LEU A 125 -0.68 -1.11 9.93
CA LEU A 125 -0.34 -2.52 10.12
C LEU A 125 0.72 -2.97 9.11
N ALA A 126 0.57 -2.64 7.83
CA ALA A 126 1.52 -3.01 6.80
C ALA A 126 2.89 -2.33 6.98
N GLU A 127 2.90 -1.06 7.39
CA GLU A 127 4.12 -0.29 7.67
C GLU A 127 4.87 -0.82 8.91
N LEU A 128 4.15 -1.11 9.99
CA LEU A 128 4.76 -1.60 11.24
C LEU A 128 5.14 -3.07 11.18
N ALA A 129 4.41 -3.85 10.37
CA ALA A 129 4.77 -5.21 10.03
C ALA A 129 5.77 -5.27 8.87
N GLU A 130 6.33 -4.15 8.41
CA GLU A 130 7.52 -4.16 7.56
C GLU A 130 8.62 -4.92 8.32
N ILE A 131 8.70 -6.19 7.96
CA ILE A 131 9.76 -7.12 8.30
C ILE A 131 11.08 -6.38 8.09
N ASP A 132 11.91 -6.40 9.12
CA ASP A 132 13.21 -5.75 9.17
C ASP A 132 14.10 -6.17 7.98
N VAL A 133 13.93 -5.46 6.86
CA VAL A 133 14.70 -5.59 5.61
C VAL A 133 16.05 -4.90 5.72
N ASP A 134 16.43 -4.42 6.91
CA ASP A 134 17.78 -3.91 7.18
C ASP A 134 18.86 -5.01 7.01
N LYS A 135 18.46 -6.27 6.74
CA LYS A 135 19.38 -7.31 6.26
C LYS A 135 19.41 -7.57 4.76
N GLU A 136 18.37 -7.31 3.97
CA GLU A 136 18.40 -7.54 2.51
C GLU A 136 17.50 -6.58 1.72
N GLY A 137 18.06 -5.43 1.33
CA GLY A 137 18.03 -5.00 -0.07
C GLY A 137 16.83 -4.24 -0.64
N VAL A 138 15.71 -4.04 0.07
CA VAL A 138 14.52 -3.38 -0.54
C VAL A 138 14.23 -1.97 0.00
N LYS A 139 14.65 -1.62 1.23
CA LYS A 139 14.57 -0.22 1.73
C LYS A 139 15.38 0.75 0.90
N GLY A 140 16.57 0.31 0.47
CA GLY A 140 17.42 1.08 -0.43
C GLY A 140 16.67 1.49 -1.67
N ALA A 141 15.87 0.60 -2.29
CA ALA A 141 15.11 0.88 -3.50
C ALA A 141 13.86 1.74 -3.24
N ARG A 142 13.13 1.56 -2.13
CA ARG A 142 11.97 2.40 -1.80
C ARG A 142 12.40 3.87 -1.67
N ASP A 143 13.48 4.12 -0.93
CA ASP A 143 14.06 5.47 -0.84
C ASP A 143 14.75 5.87 -2.14
N PHE A 144 15.38 4.96 -2.91
CA PHE A 144 15.99 5.29 -4.20
C PHE A 144 14.96 5.76 -5.22
N PHE A 145 13.81 5.08 -5.32
CA PHE A 145 12.75 5.39 -6.28
C PHE A 145 11.93 6.60 -5.82
N SER A 146 11.62 6.73 -4.52
CA SER A 146 11.00 7.93 -3.97
C SER A 146 11.89 9.16 -4.12
N ALA A 147 13.19 9.03 -3.80
CA ALA A 147 14.17 10.09 -4.01
C ALA A 147 14.34 10.41 -5.50
N LYS A 148 14.28 9.45 -6.43
CA LYS A 148 14.36 9.72 -7.87
C LYS A 148 13.16 10.51 -8.39
N ILE A 149 11.95 10.18 -7.92
CA ILE A 149 10.71 10.91 -8.26
C ILE A 149 10.77 12.34 -7.70
N GLU A 150 11.22 12.51 -6.45
CA GLU A 150 11.42 13.85 -5.88
C GLU A 150 12.55 14.62 -6.55
N GLU A 151 13.68 13.99 -6.88
CA GLU A 151 14.87 14.60 -7.49
C GLU A 151 14.58 15.09 -8.92
N GLN A 152 13.80 14.34 -9.72
CA GLN A 152 13.30 14.83 -11.01
C GLN A 152 12.32 16.01 -10.85
N SER A 153 11.48 16.01 -9.80
CA SER A 153 10.54 17.13 -9.55
C SER A 153 11.23 18.39 -9.01
N LYS A 154 12.28 18.24 -8.18
CA LYS A 154 13.06 19.34 -7.59
C LYS A 154 13.94 20.01 -8.66
N GLY A 155 14.54 19.22 -9.57
CA GLY A 155 15.26 19.75 -10.73
C GLY A 155 14.35 20.56 -11.67
N ALA A 156 13.15 20.06 -11.97
CA ALA A 156 12.20 20.74 -12.83
C ALA A 156 11.68 22.06 -12.23
N LYS A 157 11.50 22.16 -10.90
CA LYS A 157 11.09 23.39 -10.23
C LYS A 157 12.20 24.45 -10.22
N PHE A 158 13.45 24.05 -9.95
CA PHE A 158 14.59 24.99 -9.92
C PHE A 158 14.98 25.48 -11.33
N GLU A 159 14.95 24.61 -12.35
CA GLU A 159 15.19 25.04 -13.74
C GLU A 159 14.10 25.98 -14.27
N ALA A 160 12.83 25.74 -13.90
CA ALA A 160 11.73 26.63 -14.26
C ALA A 160 11.89 28.01 -13.58
N GLU A 161 12.34 28.04 -12.33
CA GLU A 161 12.54 29.27 -11.55
C GLU A 161 13.72 30.11 -12.10
N ILE A 162 14.86 29.49 -12.41
CA ILE A 162 16.01 30.17 -13.04
C ILE A 162 15.64 30.75 -14.42
N LYS A 163 14.87 29.99 -15.21
CA LYS A 163 14.45 30.42 -16.54
C LYS A 163 13.51 31.62 -16.49
N ALA A 164 12.59 31.65 -15.53
CA ALA A 164 11.69 32.79 -15.32
C ALA A 164 12.45 34.05 -14.90
N GLU A 165 13.41 33.94 -13.97
CA GLU A 165 14.21 35.10 -13.51
C GLU A 165 15.07 35.70 -14.64
N LEU A 166 15.68 34.85 -15.48
CA LEU A 166 16.47 35.32 -16.63
C LEU A 166 15.62 36.01 -17.70
N GLU A 167 14.39 35.55 -17.92
CA GLU A 167 13.45 36.14 -18.88
C GLU A 167 12.96 37.52 -18.42
N GLU A 168 12.64 37.67 -17.13
CA GLU A 168 12.24 38.95 -16.54
C GLU A 168 13.38 39.98 -16.62
N LYS A 169 14.60 39.56 -16.25
CA LYS A 169 15.79 40.42 -16.31
C LYS A 169 16.16 40.86 -17.73
N LYS A 170 15.93 39.99 -18.71
CA LYS A 170 16.15 40.31 -20.13
C LYS A 170 15.11 41.31 -20.64
N ARG A 171 13.85 41.16 -20.23
CA ARG A 171 12.76 42.08 -20.58
C ARG A 171 12.98 43.47 -19.99
N GLU A 172 13.36 43.58 -18.73
CA GLU A 172 13.70 44.87 -18.12
C GLU A 172 14.89 45.55 -18.80
N ALA A 173 15.91 44.78 -19.21
CA ALA A 173 17.06 45.32 -19.91
C ALA A 173 16.70 45.88 -21.30
N GLU A 174 15.81 45.20 -22.03
CA GLU A 174 15.29 45.70 -23.31
C GLU A 174 14.44 46.96 -23.13
N GLU A 175 13.51 46.96 -22.17
CA GLU A 175 12.70 48.16 -21.87
C GLU A 175 13.58 49.34 -21.45
N ARG A 176 14.63 49.09 -20.66
CA ARG A 176 15.58 50.13 -20.25
C ARG A 176 16.39 50.66 -21.43
N LYS A 177 16.77 49.82 -22.40
CA LYS A 177 17.44 50.25 -23.63
C LYS A 177 16.51 51.07 -24.50
N ILE A 178 15.28 50.62 -24.70
CA ILE A 178 14.24 51.32 -25.47
C ILE A 178 13.98 52.70 -24.83
N ARG A 179 13.80 52.76 -23.52
CA ARG A 179 13.60 54.02 -22.78
C ARG A 179 14.79 54.97 -22.91
N ARG A 180 16.02 54.44 -22.90
CA ARG A 180 17.25 55.24 -23.09
C ARG A 180 17.39 55.75 -24.52
N GLN A 181 17.03 54.94 -25.53
CA GLN A 181 17.01 55.37 -26.93
C GLN A 181 15.95 56.44 -27.16
N ALA A 182 14.72 56.23 -26.69
CA ALA A 182 13.64 57.21 -26.80
C ALA A 182 14.00 58.55 -26.11
N PHE A 183 14.70 58.51 -24.98
CA PHE A 183 15.22 59.72 -24.33
C PHE A 183 16.26 60.45 -25.20
N LYS A 184 17.21 59.72 -25.80
CA LYS A 184 18.22 60.29 -26.69
C LYS A 184 17.62 60.89 -27.96
N GLU A 185 16.65 60.21 -28.58
CA GLU A 185 15.96 60.72 -29.78
C GLU A 185 15.17 62.00 -29.46
N LYS A 186 14.43 62.05 -28.35
CA LYS A 186 13.73 63.27 -27.92
C LYS A 186 14.71 64.42 -27.64
N GLN A 187 15.86 64.13 -27.02
CA GLN A 187 16.90 65.14 -26.79
C GLN A 187 17.51 65.66 -28.10
N ALA A 188 17.77 64.78 -29.07
CA ALA A 188 18.27 65.18 -30.39
C ALA A 188 17.24 65.99 -31.18
N ALA A 189 15.95 65.62 -31.10
CA ALA A 189 14.85 66.38 -31.71
C ALA A 189 14.70 67.78 -31.09
N PHE A 190 14.94 67.93 -29.78
CA PHE A 190 14.89 69.22 -29.10
C PHE A 190 16.09 70.13 -29.40
N MET A 191 17.26 69.55 -29.70
CA MET A 191 18.49 70.30 -30.02
C MET A 191 18.61 70.66 -31.52
N SER A 192 17.72 70.16 -32.37
CA SER A 192 17.72 70.37 -33.83
C SER A 192 16.57 71.25 -34.34
N ALA A 193 15.78 71.83 -33.42
CA ALA A 193 14.77 72.85 -33.68
C ALA A 193 15.27 74.22 -33.18
#